data_AF-A0A523ZCE5-F1
#
_entry.id   AF-A0A523ZCE5-F1
#
_cell.length_a   1.000
_cell.length_b   1.000
_cell.length_c   1.000
_cell.angle_alpha   90.00
_cell.angle_beta   90.00
_cell.angle_gamma   90.00
#
_symmetry.space_group_name_H-M   'P 1'
#
loop_
_entity.id
_entity.type
_entity.pdbx_description
1 polymer ?
#
loop_
_entity_poly.entity_id
_entity_poly.type
_entity_poly.pdbx_seq_one_letter_code
_entity_poly.pdbx_strand_id
1 'polypeptide(L)'
;MNIDKIQFNHIAIEEIKRVYENFKKEIEEKLKEFRELGKNGSKMEIFKELAFCLLTPQSRATICWKVVENMINNDTLFNGDAKELLKSLQGVRFKYKKSYYLVSAREKFFNEGNPIYYYIKNNEDPYKLRDYIIKNIKGLGYKEASHFLRNIGLGSELAILDRHILKNLRKLGIIDELTKGFNEKTYKEIEKKIKEFSKDIKIPMDHLDLTLWAKETGEVFK
;
A
#
# COMPACT_ATOMS: atom_id res chain seq x y z
N MET A 1 9.78 30.82 22.89
CA MET A 1 10.29 30.50 21.54
C MET A 1 9.13 29.94 20.75
N ASN A 2 8.71 30.66 19.70
CA ASN A 2 7.55 30.33 18.89
C ASN A 2 7.73 28.95 18.25
N ILE A 3 6.85 28.01 18.60
CA ILE A 3 6.64 26.80 17.82
C ILE A 3 5.88 27.29 16.59
N ASP A 4 6.56 27.34 15.44
CA ASP A 4 5.94 27.62 14.16
C ASP A 4 4.75 26.68 13.99
N LYS A 5 3.54 27.23 14.13
CA LYS A 5 2.32 26.53 13.71
C LYS A 5 2.50 26.31 12.21
N ILE A 6 2.65 25.05 11.81
CA ILE A 6 2.56 24.66 10.41
C ILE A 6 1.24 25.23 9.89
N GLN A 7 1.32 26.30 9.12
CA GLN A 7 0.14 26.94 8.56
C GLN A 7 -0.23 26.11 7.33
N PHE A 8 -1.07 25.09 7.56
CA PHE A 8 -1.53 24.24 6.48
C PHE A 8 -2.18 25.08 5.38
N ASN A 9 -2.02 24.62 4.15
CA ASN A 9 -2.67 25.26 3.01
C ASN A 9 -4.19 25.02 3.07
N HIS A 10 -4.94 26.00 3.57
CA HIS A 10 -6.39 25.91 3.74
C HIS A 10 -7.13 25.58 2.44
N ILE A 11 -6.70 26.12 1.30
CA ILE A 11 -7.33 25.84 -0.01
C ILE A 11 -7.15 24.35 -0.37
N ALA A 12 -5.95 23.82 -0.16
CA ALA A 12 -5.67 22.40 -0.42
C ALA A 12 -6.43 21.47 0.55
N ILE A 13 -6.63 21.87 1.81
CA ILE A 13 -7.44 21.11 2.77
C ILE A 13 -8.90 21.04 2.31
N GLU A 14 -9.49 22.17 1.92
CA GLU A 14 -10.89 22.19 1.48
C GLU A 14 -11.09 21.40 0.18
N GLU A 15 -10.10 21.39 -0.72
CA GLU A 15 -10.09 20.49 -1.89
C GLU A 15 -10.13 19.02 -1.46
N ILE A 16 -9.28 18.61 -0.51
CA ILE A 16 -9.25 17.22 0.00
C ILE A 16 -10.57 16.84 0.65
N LYS A 17 -11.16 17.70 1.47
CA LYS A 17 -12.47 17.43 2.09
C LYS A 17 -13.56 17.23 1.05
N ARG A 18 -13.57 18.04 -0.01
CA ARG A 18 -14.54 17.87 -1.12
C ARG A 18 -14.33 16.54 -1.84
N VAL A 19 -13.09 16.17 -2.15
CA VAL A 19 -12.80 14.86 -2.75
C VAL A 19 -13.23 13.75 -1.81
N TYR A 20 -12.94 13.86 -0.52
CA TYR A 20 -13.33 12.86 0.46
C TYR A 20 -14.85 12.67 0.50
N GLU A 21 -15.62 13.75 0.61
CA GLU A 21 -17.09 13.66 0.60
C GLU A 21 -17.63 13.07 -0.71
N ASN A 22 -17.03 13.39 -1.86
CA ASN A 22 -17.44 12.83 -3.15
C ASN A 22 -17.20 11.31 -3.25
N PHE A 23 -16.09 10.82 -2.70
CA PHE A 23 -15.69 9.39 -2.79
C PHE A 23 -15.95 8.60 -1.51
N LYS A 24 -16.56 9.21 -0.48
CA LYS A 24 -16.63 8.66 0.88
C LYS A 24 -17.25 7.26 0.91
N LYS A 25 -18.34 7.08 0.16
CA LYS A 25 -19.04 5.80 0.08
C LYS A 25 -18.15 4.72 -0.55
N GLU A 26 -17.51 5.01 -1.68
CA GLU A 26 -16.62 4.03 -2.33
C GLU A 26 -15.40 3.72 -1.46
N ILE A 27 -14.86 4.71 -0.74
CA ILE A 27 -13.77 4.54 0.23
C ILE A 27 -14.20 3.59 1.36
N GLU A 28 -15.36 3.84 1.98
CA GLU A 28 -15.87 3.01 3.07
C GLU A 28 -16.14 1.57 2.64
N GLU A 29 -16.73 1.38 1.46
CA GLU A 29 -16.96 0.07 0.84
C GLU A 29 -15.63 -0.65 0.56
N LYS A 30 -14.65 0.05 -0.03
CA LYS A 30 -13.35 -0.53 -0.33
C LYS A 30 -12.58 -0.94 0.93
N LEU A 31 -12.60 -0.09 1.96
CA LEU A 31 -11.98 -0.42 3.25
C LEU A 31 -12.69 -1.58 3.95
N LYS A 32 -14.00 -1.73 3.77
CA LYS A 32 -14.75 -2.90 4.27
C LYS A 32 -14.31 -4.18 3.55
N GLU A 33 -14.15 -4.15 2.23
CA GLU A 33 -13.61 -5.30 1.48
C GLU A 33 -12.22 -5.70 1.98
N PHE A 34 -11.33 -4.74 2.22
CA PHE A 34 -9.98 -5.03 2.75
C PHE A 34 -10.03 -5.67 4.14
N ARG A 35 -10.88 -5.16 5.04
CA ARG A 35 -11.07 -5.76 6.37
C ARG A 35 -11.63 -7.18 6.30
N GLU A 36 -12.58 -7.41 5.41
CA GLU A 36 -13.15 -8.74 5.18
C GLU A 36 -12.10 -9.72 4.67
N LEU A 37 -11.27 -9.30 3.71
CA LEU A 37 -10.15 -10.09 3.20
C LEU A 37 -9.13 -10.44 4.29
N GLY A 38 -8.72 -9.48 5.13
CA GLY A 38 -7.81 -9.75 6.24
C GLY A 38 -8.38 -10.76 7.23
N LYS A 39 -9.64 -10.56 7.61
CA LYS A 39 -10.32 -11.37 8.63
C LYS A 39 -10.61 -12.79 8.13
N ASN A 40 -11.26 -12.91 6.99
CA ASN A 40 -11.85 -14.17 6.51
C ASN A 40 -11.17 -14.74 5.26
N GLY A 41 -10.31 -13.97 4.60
CA GLY A 41 -9.59 -14.42 3.41
C GLY A 41 -8.63 -15.57 3.69
N SER A 42 -8.55 -16.48 2.72
CA SER A 42 -7.63 -17.61 2.70
C SER A 42 -6.17 -17.18 2.52
N LYS A 43 -5.25 -18.10 2.81
CA LYS A 43 -3.81 -17.89 2.55
C LYS A 43 -3.53 -17.53 1.08
N MET A 44 -4.27 -18.15 0.15
CA MET A 44 -4.15 -17.84 -1.28
C MET A 44 -4.62 -16.43 -1.61
N GLU A 45 -5.76 -15.98 -1.08
CA GLU A 45 -6.29 -14.65 -1.36
C GLU A 45 -5.40 -13.54 -0.79
N ILE A 46 -4.88 -13.72 0.42
CA ILE A 46 -3.90 -12.79 0.99
C ILE A 46 -2.61 -12.75 0.15
N PHE A 47 -2.16 -13.90 -0.36
CA PHE A 47 -1.00 -13.93 -1.25
C PHE A 47 -1.24 -13.18 -2.57
N LYS A 48 -2.48 -13.18 -3.11
CA LYS A 48 -2.82 -12.37 -4.31
C LYS A 48 -2.56 -10.88 -4.07
N GLU A 49 -2.89 -10.35 -2.89
CA GLU A 49 -2.59 -8.96 -2.53
C GLU A 49 -1.10 -8.70 -2.37
N LEU A 50 -0.36 -9.63 -1.76
CA LEU A 50 1.09 -9.51 -1.65
C LEU A 50 1.74 -9.47 -3.03
N ALA A 51 1.32 -10.35 -3.93
CA ALA A 51 1.79 -10.40 -5.31
C ALA A 51 1.48 -9.09 -6.05
N PHE A 52 0.27 -8.56 -5.91
CA PHE A 52 -0.10 -7.26 -6.46
C PHE A 52 0.85 -6.15 -5.99
N CYS A 53 1.06 -6.02 -4.67
CA CYS A 53 1.93 -4.98 -4.10
C CYS A 53 3.39 -5.14 -4.51
N LEU A 54 3.85 -6.37 -4.76
CA LEU A 54 5.21 -6.64 -5.26
C LEU A 54 5.39 -6.20 -6.72
N LEU A 55 4.30 -6.14 -7.49
CA LEU A 55 4.31 -5.71 -8.88
C LEU A 55 4.14 -4.19 -9.07
N THR A 56 3.52 -3.49 -8.12
CA THR A 56 3.22 -2.05 -8.24
C THR A 56 4.44 -1.10 -8.24
N PRO A 57 5.65 -1.43 -7.72
CA PRO A 57 6.79 -0.53 -7.80
C PRO A 57 7.04 -0.03 -9.22
N GLN A 58 6.90 1.29 -9.40
CA GLN A 58 7.07 1.99 -10.68
C GLN A 58 6.18 1.47 -11.82
N SER A 59 5.10 0.76 -11.53
CA SER A 59 4.17 0.19 -12.52
C SER A 59 2.75 0.68 -12.25
N ARG A 60 1.90 0.73 -13.27
CA ARG A 60 0.50 1.19 -13.08
C ARG A 60 -0.26 0.10 -12.32
N ALA A 61 -0.97 0.49 -11.26
CA ALA A 61 -1.70 -0.43 -10.39
C ALA A 61 -2.70 -1.29 -11.19
N THR A 62 -3.48 -0.66 -12.08
CA THR A 62 -4.45 -1.36 -12.94
C THR A 62 -3.82 -2.42 -13.85
N ILE A 63 -2.62 -2.15 -14.40
CA ILE A 63 -1.88 -3.15 -15.17
C ILE A 63 -1.42 -4.30 -14.27
N CYS A 64 -0.87 -3.98 -13.09
CA CYS A 64 -0.38 -4.99 -12.16
C CYS A 64 -1.50 -5.93 -11.68
N TRP A 65 -2.69 -5.39 -11.45
CA TRP A 65 -3.85 -6.19 -11.04
C TRP A 65 -4.30 -7.14 -12.15
N LYS A 66 -4.47 -6.64 -13.37
CA LYS A 66 -4.78 -7.50 -14.54
C LYS A 66 -3.76 -8.62 -14.72
N VAL A 67 -2.49 -8.33 -14.47
CA VAL A 67 -1.41 -9.31 -14.53
C VAL A 67 -1.56 -10.37 -13.43
N VAL A 68 -1.91 -10.00 -12.20
CA VAL A 68 -2.22 -10.95 -11.11
C VAL A 68 -3.42 -11.82 -11.48
N GLU A 69 -4.51 -11.24 -11.98
CA GLU A 69 -5.70 -11.97 -12.43
C GLU A 69 -5.36 -12.98 -13.54
N ASN A 70 -4.58 -12.57 -14.54
CA ASN A 70 -4.12 -13.46 -15.60
C ASN A 70 -3.26 -14.61 -15.07
N MET A 71 -2.38 -14.36 -14.10
CA MET A 71 -1.55 -15.39 -13.48
C MET A 71 -2.37 -16.39 -12.64
N ILE A 72 -3.50 -15.96 -12.08
CA ILE A 72 -4.44 -16.87 -11.40
C ILE A 72 -5.17 -17.73 -12.44
N ASN A 73 -5.69 -17.11 -13.49
CA ASN A 73 -6.48 -17.80 -14.52
C ASN A 73 -5.69 -18.87 -15.28
N ASN A 74 -4.37 -18.70 -15.42
CA ASN A 74 -3.49 -19.69 -16.05
C ASN A 74 -2.67 -20.51 -15.05
N ASP A 75 -3.02 -20.46 -13.76
CA ASP A 75 -2.40 -21.19 -12.65
C ASP A 75 -0.90 -20.93 -12.42
N THR A 76 -0.34 -19.89 -13.04
CA THR A 76 1.08 -19.55 -12.87
C THR A 76 1.37 -18.84 -11.56
N LEU A 77 0.42 -18.12 -10.97
CA LEU A 77 0.65 -17.38 -9.72
C LEU A 77 1.09 -18.32 -8.59
N PHE A 78 0.45 -19.49 -8.46
CA PHE A 78 0.68 -20.42 -7.36
C PHE A 78 1.66 -21.53 -7.70
N ASN A 79 1.75 -21.93 -8.97
CA ASN A 79 2.54 -23.10 -9.37
C ASN A 79 3.67 -22.77 -10.35
N GLY A 80 3.56 -21.66 -11.10
CA GLY A 80 4.47 -21.34 -12.19
C GLY A 80 5.85 -20.85 -11.76
N ASP A 81 6.88 -21.20 -12.51
CA ASP A 81 8.25 -20.73 -12.28
C ASP A 81 8.46 -19.26 -12.73
N ALA A 82 9.68 -18.74 -12.53
CA ALA A 82 9.99 -17.36 -12.89
C ALA A 82 9.89 -17.07 -14.40
N LYS A 83 10.08 -18.07 -15.28
CA LYS A 83 9.95 -17.93 -16.74
C LYS A 83 8.47 -17.96 -17.14
N GLU A 84 7.66 -18.78 -16.50
CA GLU A 84 6.22 -18.87 -16.73
C GLU A 84 5.51 -17.60 -16.27
N LEU A 85 5.78 -17.13 -15.06
CA LEU A 85 5.27 -15.84 -14.55
C LEU A 85 5.63 -14.69 -15.50
N LEU A 86 6.86 -14.67 -16.01
CA LEU A 86 7.36 -13.60 -16.89
C LEU A 86 6.51 -13.44 -18.17
N LYS A 87 5.89 -14.50 -18.67
CA LYS A 87 4.98 -14.45 -19.84
C LYS A 87 3.79 -13.54 -19.58
N SER A 88 3.30 -13.51 -18.33
CA SER A 88 2.16 -12.69 -17.89
C SER A 88 2.55 -11.25 -17.54
N LEU A 89 3.83 -10.96 -17.24
CA LEU A 89 4.30 -9.64 -16.74
C LEU A 89 4.43 -8.55 -17.83
N GLN A 90 3.64 -8.59 -18.90
CA GLN A 90 3.65 -7.53 -19.92
C GLN A 90 3.15 -6.20 -19.34
N GLY A 91 3.81 -5.10 -19.68
CA GLY A 91 3.51 -3.78 -19.12
C GLY A 91 3.99 -3.52 -17.69
N VAL A 92 4.55 -4.54 -17.01
CA VAL A 92 5.16 -4.38 -15.67
C VAL A 92 6.65 -4.01 -15.81
N ARG A 93 7.06 -2.92 -15.17
CA ARG A 93 8.48 -2.52 -15.16
C ARG A 93 9.31 -3.45 -14.28
N PHE A 94 10.56 -3.68 -14.68
CA PHE A 94 11.48 -4.61 -13.99
C PHE A 94 10.95 -6.05 -13.90
N LYS A 95 10.18 -6.47 -14.90
CA LYS A 95 9.49 -7.77 -14.95
C LYS A 95 10.39 -8.97 -14.63
N TYR A 96 11.62 -9.00 -15.14
CA TYR A 96 12.56 -10.09 -14.86
C TYR A 96 12.87 -10.21 -13.36
N LYS A 97 13.21 -9.10 -12.68
CA LYS A 97 13.51 -9.11 -11.25
C LYS A 97 12.26 -9.45 -10.42
N LYS A 98 11.11 -8.93 -10.84
CA LYS A 98 9.82 -9.17 -10.17
C LYS A 98 9.34 -10.60 -10.29
N SER A 99 9.60 -11.31 -11.39
CA SER A 99 9.23 -12.73 -11.49
C SER A 99 10.00 -13.57 -10.47
N TYR A 100 11.31 -13.38 -10.32
CA TYR A 100 12.09 -14.05 -9.28
C TYR A 100 11.61 -13.69 -7.86
N TYR A 101 11.27 -12.42 -7.63
CA TYR A 101 10.77 -11.97 -6.34
C TYR A 101 9.40 -12.56 -6.01
N LEU A 102 8.50 -12.70 -6.98
CA LEU A 102 7.21 -13.38 -6.79
C LEU A 102 7.39 -14.85 -6.41
N VAL A 103 8.24 -15.60 -7.12
CA VAL A 103 8.53 -17.00 -6.77
C VAL A 103 9.10 -17.10 -5.36
N SER A 104 10.12 -16.30 -5.04
CA SER A 104 10.73 -16.32 -3.71
C SER A 104 9.75 -15.90 -2.61
N ALA A 105 8.90 -14.90 -2.87
CA ALA A 105 7.86 -14.48 -1.94
C ALA A 105 6.82 -15.59 -1.75
N ARG A 106 6.43 -16.30 -2.81
CA ARG A 106 5.50 -17.43 -2.77
C ARG A 106 6.04 -18.56 -1.92
N GLU A 107 7.24 -19.05 -2.23
CA GLU A 107 7.90 -20.12 -1.49
C GLU A 107 7.96 -19.78 0.00
N LYS A 108 8.42 -18.57 0.33
CA LYS A 108 8.42 -18.11 1.71
C LYS A 108 7.01 -18.08 2.27
N PHE A 109 6.06 -17.41 1.63
CA PHE A 109 4.72 -17.19 2.17
C PHE A 109 3.98 -18.51 2.47
N PHE A 110 4.16 -19.51 1.61
CA PHE A 110 3.51 -20.81 1.76
C PHE A 110 4.27 -21.80 2.64
N ASN A 111 5.59 -21.65 2.80
CA ASN A 111 6.39 -22.44 3.74
C ASN A 111 5.85 -22.34 5.17
N GLU A 112 5.88 -23.44 5.91
CA GLU A 112 5.42 -23.57 7.31
C GLU A 112 6.13 -22.59 8.25
N GLY A 113 7.40 -22.26 7.96
CA GLY A 113 8.20 -21.35 8.78
C GLY A 113 7.92 -19.86 8.58
N ASN A 114 7.05 -19.46 7.64
CA ASN A 114 6.75 -18.04 7.43
C ASN A 114 5.48 -17.62 8.18
N PRO A 115 5.61 -16.76 9.20
CA PRO A 115 4.53 -16.39 10.06
C PRO A 115 3.62 -15.30 9.48
N ILE A 116 3.81 -14.75 8.28
CA ILE A 116 3.00 -13.60 7.80
C ILE A 116 1.50 -13.88 7.91
N TYR A 117 1.02 -15.00 7.35
CA TYR A 117 -0.40 -15.36 7.45
C TYR A 117 -0.84 -15.59 8.90
N TYR A 118 0.02 -16.23 9.71
CA TYR A 118 -0.24 -16.44 11.13
C TYR A 118 -0.35 -15.11 11.90
N TYR A 119 0.57 -14.17 11.69
CA TYR A 119 0.57 -12.84 12.30
C TYR A 119 -0.65 -12.03 11.91
N ILE A 120 -1.08 -12.13 10.64
CA ILE A 120 -2.33 -11.53 10.17
C ILE A 120 -3.52 -12.07 10.97
N LYS A 121 -3.62 -13.40 11.14
CA LYS A 121 -4.74 -14.03 11.85
C LYS A 121 -4.71 -13.85 13.37
N ASN A 122 -3.54 -13.59 13.95
CA ASN A 122 -3.38 -13.33 15.38
C ASN A 122 -3.39 -11.83 15.73
N ASN A 123 -3.75 -10.96 14.79
CA ASN A 123 -3.80 -9.50 14.99
C ASN A 123 -2.50 -8.91 15.56
N GLU A 124 -1.35 -9.37 15.04
CA GLU A 124 -0.05 -8.76 15.39
C GLU A 124 -0.05 -7.26 15.08
N ASP A 125 0.74 -6.50 15.83
CA ASP A 125 0.91 -5.06 15.61
C ASP A 125 1.29 -4.77 14.13
N PRO A 126 0.49 -3.99 13.39
CA PRO A 126 0.75 -3.66 11.99
C PRO A 126 2.15 -3.09 11.73
N TYR A 127 2.71 -2.32 12.66
CA TYR A 127 4.05 -1.76 12.52
C TYR A 127 5.12 -2.86 12.55
N LYS A 128 5.01 -3.81 13.48
CA LYS A 128 5.91 -4.97 13.57
C LYS A 128 5.76 -5.90 12.37
N LEU A 129 4.52 -6.16 11.95
CA LEU A 129 4.25 -6.98 10.78
C LEU A 129 4.84 -6.35 9.51
N ARG A 130 4.73 -5.02 9.36
CA ARG A 130 5.37 -4.28 8.26
C ARG A 130 6.88 -4.47 8.27
N ASP A 131 7.54 -4.23 9.40
CA ASP A 131 8.99 -4.35 9.53
C ASP A 131 9.44 -5.82 9.28
N TYR A 132 8.65 -6.81 9.70
CA TYR A 132 8.86 -8.23 9.38
C TYR A 132 8.79 -8.49 7.87
N ILE A 133 7.76 -7.98 7.18
CA ILE A 133 7.57 -8.17 5.74
C ILE A 133 8.77 -7.58 4.97
N ILE A 134 9.18 -6.36 5.29
CA ILE A 134 10.31 -5.68 4.64
C ILE A 134 11.60 -6.50 4.77
N LYS A 135 11.86 -7.06 5.96
CA LYS A 135 13.05 -7.86 6.23
C LYS A 135 13.04 -9.20 5.49
N ASN A 136 11.87 -9.80 5.29
CA ASN A 136 11.77 -11.19 4.83
C ASN A 136 11.34 -11.35 3.37
N ILE A 137 10.62 -10.39 2.79
CA ILE A 137 10.10 -10.45 1.43
C ILE A 137 10.87 -9.48 0.53
N LYS A 138 11.62 -10.04 -0.43
CA LYS A 138 12.41 -9.24 -1.37
C LYS A 138 11.50 -8.42 -2.29
N GLY A 139 11.85 -7.16 -2.49
CA GLY A 139 11.15 -6.27 -3.42
C GLY A 139 10.06 -5.40 -2.79
N LEU A 140 9.80 -5.54 -1.49
CA LEU A 140 8.90 -4.67 -0.74
C LEU A 140 9.70 -3.71 0.14
N GLY A 141 9.47 -2.41 -0.03
CA GLY A 141 9.90 -1.39 0.92
C GLY A 141 8.76 -1.00 1.87
N TYR A 142 8.97 0.06 2.65
CA TYR A 142 7.96 0.60 3.57
C TYR A 142 6.63 0.90 2.89
N LYS A 143 6.68 1.54 1.71
CA LYS A 143 5.48 1.89 0.96
C LYS A 143 4.70 0.64 0.53
N GLU A 144 5.36 -0.31 -0.14
CA GLU A 144 4.67 -1.52 -0.61
C GLU A 144 4.21 -2.44 0.52
N ALA A 145 4.94 -2.49 1.63
CA ALA A 145 4.51 -3.26 2.80
C ALA A 145 3.31 -2.61 3.50
N SER A 146 3.30 -1.29 3.69
CA SER A 146 2.10 -0.56 4.14
C SER A 146 0.92 -0.75 3.19
N HIS A 147 1.18 -0.71 1.87
CA HIS A 147 0.17 -0.90 0.83
C HIS A 147 -0.49 -2.27 0.94
N PHE A 148 0.32 -3.32 1.05
CA PHE A 148 -0.17 -4.68 1.28
C PHE A 148 -1.01 -4.77 2.56
N LEU A 149 -0.51 -4.24 3.68
CA LEU A 149 -1.23 -4.29 4.96
C LEU A 149 -2.56 -3.54 4.92
N ARG A 150 -2.62 -2.38 4.24
CA ARG A 150 -3.88 -1.67 4.04
C ARG A 150 -4.86 -2.50 3.23
N ASN A 151 -4.41 -3.14 2.15
CA ASN A 151 -5.28 -3.92 1.26
C ASN A 151 -5.81 -5.21 1.90
N ILE A 152 -5.28 -5.60 3.06
CA ILE A 152 -5.83 -6.68 3.89
C ILE A 152 -6.42 -6.16 5.20
N GLY A 153 -6.72 -4.86 5.30
CA GLY A 153 -7.45 -4.26 6.42
C GLY A 153 -6.63 -4.04 7.68
N LEU A 154 -5.30 -4.20 7.64
CA LEU A 154 -4.37 -4.00 8.76
C LEU A 154 -3.55 -2.70 8.63
N GLY A 155 -3.95 -1.78 7.75
CA GLY A 155 -3.18 -0.58 7.44
C GLY A 155 -3.80 0.74 7.90
N SER A 156 -4.79 0.73 8.80
CA SER A 156 -5.54 1.94 9.19
C SER A 156 -4.66 3.08 9.73
N GLU A 157 -3.49 2.74 10.26
CA GLU A 157 -2.52 3.67 10.87
C GLU A 157 -1.18 3.72 10.11
N LEU A 158 -1.10 3.11 8.92
CA LEU A 158 0.13 3.01 8.12
C LEU A 158 0.04 3.92 6.90
N ALA A 159 1.06 4.75 6.70
CA ALA A 159 1.17 5.60 5.53
C ALA A 159 1.67 4.81 4.32
N ILE A 160 1.14 5.15 3.15
CA ILE A 160 1.61 4.67 1.84
C ILE A 160 2.26 5.85 1.12
N LEU A 161 3.56 6.08 1.37
CA LEU A 161 4.27 7.25 0.85
C LEU A 161 4.76 7.05 -0.59
N ASP A 162 3.85 7.19 -1.54
CA ASP A 162 4.19 7.21 -2.96
C ASP A 162 4.53 8.63 -3.47
N ARG A 163 4.99 8.73 -4.73
CA ARG A 163 5.38 10.03 -5.31
C ARG A 163 4.24 11.04 -5.45
N HIS A 164 3.00 10.59 -5.61
CA HIS A 164 1.81 11.43 -5.73
C HIS A 164 1.35 11.90 -4.36
N ILE A 165 1.35 11.01 -3.37
CA ILE A 165 1.09 11.34 -1.97
C ILE A 165 2.10 12.38 -1.50
N LEU A 166 3.40 12.18 -1.70
CA LEU A 166 4.44 13.16 -1.35
C LEU A 166 4.21 14.54 -1.97
N LYS A 167 3.79 14.60 -3.25
CA LYS A 167 3.45 15.87 -3.90
C LYS A 167 2.26 16.55 -3.22
N ASN A 168 1.24 15.80 -2.82
CA ASN A 168 0.10 16.34 -2.08
C ASN A 168 0.49 16.78 -0.67
N LEU A 169 1.29 16.02 0.07
CA LEU A 169 1.80 16.42 1.38
C LEU A 169 2.57 17.73 1.34
N ARG A 170 3.38 17.94 0.30
CA ARG A 170 4.07 19.22 0.08
C ARG A 170 3.09 20.35 -0.18
N LYS A 171 2.08 20.15 -1.03
CA LYS A 171 1.03 21.15 -1.31
C LYS A 171 0.24 21.54 -0.06
N LEU A 172 0.06 20.59 0.86
CA LEU A 172 -0.62 20.80 2.14
C LEU A 172 0.26 21.51 3.18
N GLY A 173 1.56 21.60 2.96
CA GLY A 173 2.52 22.14 3.93
C GLY A 173 2.91 21.15 5.04
N ILE A 174 2.67 19.85 4.85
CA ILE A 174 3.05 18.81 5.83
C ILE A 174 4.54 18.51 5.78
N ILE A 175 5.13 18.63 4.58
CA ILE A 175 6.57 18.49 4.33
C ILE A 175 7.06 19.68 3.50
N ASP A 176 8.26 20.16 3.78
CA ASP A 176 8.83 21.32 3.09
C ASP A 176 9.44 20.92 1.73
N GLU A 177 10.18 19.81 1.71
CA GLU A 177 10.89 19.32 0.53
C GLU A 177 10.48 17.89 0.15
N LEU A 178 10.57 17.60 -1.14
CA LEU A 178 10.47 16.23 -1.62
C LEU A 178 11.78 15.51 -1.28
N THR A 179 11.67 14.51 -0.41
CA THR A 179 12.82 13.67 -0.06
C THR A 179 13.31 12.93 -1.32
N LYS A 180 14.62 12.93 -1.57
CA LYS A 180 15.22 12.18 -2.70
C LYS A 180 15.16 10.65 -2.51
N GLY A 181 14.84 10.22 -1.29
CA GLY A 181 14.62 8.83 -0.90
C GLY A 181 14.16 8.75 0.56
N PHE A 182 13.71 7.58 0.98
CA PHE A 182 13.32 7.32 2.36
C PHE A 182 14.30 6.34 2.98
N ASN A 183 14.97 6.75 4.05
CA ASN A 183 15.41 5.79 5.05
C ASN A 183 14.23 5.54 6.03
N GLU A 184 14.36 4.50 6.86
CA GLU A 184 13.34 4.13 7.85
C GLU A 184 12.91 5.30 8.73
N LYS A 185 13.88 6.07 9.24
CA LYS A 185 13.64 7.21 10.14
C LYS A 185 12.75 8.26 9.46
N THR A 186 13.13 8.70 8.26
CA THR A 186 12.37 9.70 7.51
C THR A 186 10.99 9.20 7.11
N TYR A 187 10.83 7.91 6.79
CA TYR A 187 9.51 7.33 6.51
C TYR A 187 8.59 7.42 7.74
N LYS A 188 9.08 6.97 8.90
CA LYS A 188 8.32 6.96 10.17
C LYS A 188 8.01 8.39 10.65
N GLU A 189 8.91 9.36 10.43
CA GLU A 189 8.68 10.77 10.73
C GLU A 189 7.54 11.37 9.89
N ILE A 190 7.54 11.14 8.57
CA ILE A 190 6.48 11.63 7.69
C ILE A 190 5.15 10.94 8.00
N GLU A 191 5.17 9.63 8.26
CA GLU A 191 4.00 8.86 8.69
C GLU A 191 3.36 9.46 9.95
N LYS A 192 4.17 9.82 10.95
CA LYS A 192 3.67 10.51 12.16
C LYS A 192 3.00 11.85 11.84
N LYS A 193 3.62 12.67 10.98
CA LYS A 193 3.04 13.95 10.55
C LYS A 193 1.69 13.79 9.84
N ILE A 194 1.55 12.77 9.00
CA ILE A 194 0.28 12.46 8.33
C ILE A 194 -0.79 12.06 9.34
N LYS A 195 -0.43 11.25 10.34
CA LYS A 195 -1.34 10.82 11.40
C LYS A 195 -1.79 11.97 12.30
N GLU A 196 -0.94 12.96 12.53
CA GLU A 196 -1.32 14.20 13.23
C GLU A 196 -2.26 15.03 12.36
N PHE A 197 -1.90 15.25 11.09
CA PHE A 197 -2.72 15.97 10.13
C PHE A 197 -4.12 15.34 9.93
N SER A 198 -4.20 14.01 9.85
CA SER A 198 -5.46 13.28 9.67
C SER A 198 -6.44 13.54 10.83
N LYS A 199 -5.92 13.65 12.06
CA LYS A 199 -6.70 14.02 13.24
C LYS A 199 -7.18 15.47 13.16
N ASP A 200 -6.32 16.40 12.74
CA ASP A 200 -6.65 17.82 12.63
C ASP A 200 -7.79 18.07 11.63
N ILE A 201 -7.79 17.38 10.49
CA ILE A 201 -8.83 17.50 9.47
C ILE A 201 -10.03 16.56 9.68
N LYS A 202 -9.97 15.68 10.69
CA LYS A 202 -11.00 14.69 11.03
C LYS A 202 -11.32 13.71 9.91
N ILE A 203 -10.31 13.31 9.13
CA ILE A 203 -10.40 12.24 8.13
C ILE A 203 -9.48 11.10 8.60
N PRO A 204 -9.99 9.87 8.81
CA PRO A 204 -9.14 8.73 9.17
C PRO A 204 -7.99 8.53 8.19
N MET A 205 -6.86 8.00 8.65
CA MET A 205 -5.63 7.98 7.86
C MET A 205 -5.72 7.06 6.63
N ASP A 206 -6.38 5.91 6.75
CA ASP A 206 -6.71 5.02 5.64
C ASP A 206 -7.73 5.61 4.66
N HIS A 207 -8.69 6.39 5.15
CA HIS A 207 -9.59 7.17 4.31
C HIS A 207 -8.83 8.27 3.55
N LEU A 208 -7.90 8.95 4.23
CA LEU A 208 -7.09 10.01 3.64
C LEU A 208 -6.19 9.47 2.51
N ASP A 209 -5.61 8.28 2.67
CA ASP A 209 -4.83 7.64 1.62
C ASP A 209 -5.65 7.42 0.34
N LEU A 210 -6.84 6.80 0.45
CA LEU A 210 -7.72 6.58 -0.69
C LEU A 210 -8.28 7.89 -1.26
N THR A 211 -8.49 8.89 -0.43
CA THR A 211 -8.90 10.24 -0.86
C THR A 211 -7.83 10.88 -1.74
N LEU A 212 -6.56 10.85 -1.30
CA LEU A 212 -5.45 11.42 -2.06
C LEU A 212 -5.21 10.64 -3.35
N TRP A 213 -5.43 9.33 -3.35
CA TRP A 213 -5.42 8.52 -4.57
C TRP A 213 -6.54 8.90 -5.54
N ALA A 214 -7.78 8.97 -5.05
CA ALA A 214 -8.95 9.33 -5.86
C ALA A 214 -8.83 10.75 -6.43
N LYS A 215 -8.23 11.68 -5.67
CA LYS A 215 -7.90 13.03 -6.15
C LYS A 215 -6.99 13.03 -7.38
N GLU A 216 -6.05 12.09 -7.46
CA GLU A 216 -5.07 12.03 -8.55
C GLU A 216 -5.56 11.20 -9.75
N THR A 217 -6.45 10.23 -9.52
CA THR A 217 -6.84 9.22 -10.52
C THR A 217 -8.30 9.31 -10.95
N GLY A 218 -9.16 9.93 -10.15
CA GLY A 218 -10.61 9.97 -10.34
C GLY A 218 -11.34 8.69 -9.93
N GLU A 219 -10.65 7.73 -9.31
CA GLU A 219 -11.23 6.45 -8.90
C GLU A 219 -10.68 5.95 -7.55
N VAL A 220 -11.48 5.18 -6.82
CA VAL A 220 -11.03 4.41 -5.65
C VAL A 220 -10.67 3.01 -6.14
N PHE A 221 -9.38 2.67 -6.07
CA PHE A 221 -8.88 1.38 -6.55
C PHE A 221 -8.39 0.50 -5.40
N LYS A 222 -7.07 0.47 -5.18
CA LYS A 222 -6.40 -0.29 -4.13
C LYS A 222 -4.94 0.08 -4.03
#